data_AF-A0A7L4ZPR5-F1
#
_entry.id   AF-A0A7L4ZPR5-F1
#
_cell.length_a   1.000
_cell.length_b   1.000
_cell.length_c   1.000
_cell.angle_alpha   90.00
_cell.angle_beta   90.00
_cell.angle_gamma   90.00
#
_symmetry.space_group_name_H-M   'P 1'
#
loop_
_entity.id
_entity.type
_entity.pdbx_description
1 polymer ?
#
loop_
_entity_poly.entity_id
_entity_poly.type
_entity_poly.pdbx_seq_one_letter_code
_entity_poly.pdbx_strand_id
1 'polypeptide(L)'
;MSNSELDIEFFEAVGRVNNSTNAFPADFLLRLYAYYKKATNNYDKPSSRRPIINAFKMNALLQTRNISPDGAKKEYIDLVNSYFEAQ
;
A
#
# COMPACT_ATOMS: atom_id res chain seq x y z
N MET A 1 16.20 -10.27 9.54
CA MET A 1 15.13 -10.62 8.59
C MET A 1 15.74 -10.61 7.21
N SER A 2 15.86 -11.78 6.58
CA SER A 2 16.25 -11.85 5.18
C SER A 2 15.17 -11.17 4.34
N ASN A 3 15.52 -10.59 3.19
CA ASN A 3 14.52 -9.97 2.29
C ASN A 3 13.33 -10.91 2.00
N SER A 4 13.55 -12.23 1.99
CA SER A 4 12.52 -13.23 1.80
C SER A 4 11.43 -13.25 2.87
N GLU A 5 11.77 -13.02 4.15
CA GLU A 5 10.78 -13.05 5.25
C GLU A 5 9.88 -11.81 5.20
N LEU A 6 10.48 -10.63 4.97
CA LEU A 6 9.74 -9.39 4.79
C LEU A 6 8.82 -9.44 3.55
N ASP A 7 9.27 -10.09 2.48
CA ASP A 7 8.45 -10.29 1.28
C ASP A 7 7.23 -11.17 1.56
N ILE A 8 7.42 -12.28 2.29
CA ILE A 8 6.32 -13.17 2.68
C ILE A 8 5.28 -12.41 3.48
N GLU A 9 5.69 -11.72 4.55
CA GLU A 9 4.79 -10.96 5.42
C GLU A 9 4.07 -9.85 4.66
N PHE A 10 4.76 -9.17 3.74
CA PHE A 10 4.16 -8.15 2.87
C PHE A 10 3.05 -8.74 1.99
N PHE A 11 3.30 -9.86 1.32
CA PHE A 11 2.30 -10.49 0.46
C PHE A 11 1.14 -11.13 1.25
N GLU A 12 1.40 -11.61 2.46
CA GLU A 12 0.35 -12.05 3.39
C GLU A 12 -0.57 -10.88 3.79
N ALA A 13 0.00 -9.72 4.13
CA ALA A 13 -0.76 -8.50 4.42
C ALA A 13 -1.59 -8.05 3.21
N VAL A 14 -1.00 -8.08 2.00
CA VAL A 14 -1.73 -7.79 0.74
C VAL A 14 -2.89 -8.77 0.56
N GLY A 15 -2.65 -10.07 0.78
CA GLY A 15 -3.67 -11.12 0.71
C GLY A 15 -4.81 -10.87 1.69
N ARG A 16 -4.51 -10.48 2.94
CA ARG A 16 -5.49 -10.16 3.97
C ARG A 16 -6.42 -9.02 3.55
N VAL A 17 -5.88 -7.94 2.99
CA VAL A 17 -6.68 -6.82 2.48
C VAL A 17 -7.54 -7.25 1.29
N ASN A 18 -6.98 -7.98 0.33
CA ASN A 18 -7.70 -8.43 -0.88
C ASN A 18 -8.82 -9.43 -0.58
N ASN A 19 -8.68 -10.23 0.48
CA ASN A 19 -9.68 -11.21 0.91
C ASN A 19 -10.74 -10.63 1.85
N SER A 20 -10.58 -9.38 2.30
CA SER A 20 -11.58 -8.71 3.14
C SER A 20 -12.82 -8.35 2.33
N THR A 21 -13.99 -8.64 2.89
CA THR A 21 -15.30 -8.29 2.32
C THR A 21 -15.81 -6.92 2.78
N ASN A 22 -15.18 -6.34 3.80
CA ASN A 22 -15.59 -5.05 4.36
C ASN A 22 -15.09 -3.89 3.50
N ALA A 23 -15.88 -2.83 3.43
CA ALA A 23 -15.47 -1.58 2.79
C ALA A 23 -14.38 -0.91 3.63
N PHE A 24 -13.32 -0.45 2.97
CA PHE A 24 -12.22 0.28 3.59
C PHE A 24 -12.37 1.79 3.39
N PRO A 25 -11.90 2.61 4.36
CA PRO A 25 -11.74 4.05 4.14
C PRO A 25 -10.87 4.35 2.92
N ALA A 26 -11.22 5.41 2.18
CA ALA A 26 -10.51 5.76 0.95
C ALA A 26 -9.04 6.18 1.21
N ASP A 27 -8.76 6.87 2.31
CA ASP A 27 -7.42 7.28 2.70
C ASP A 27 -6.52 6.08 3.04
N PHE A 28 -7.08 5.06 3.70
CA PHE A 28 -6.42 3.78 3.94
C PHE A 28 -5.99 3.13 2.62
N LEU A 29 -6.91 3.01 1.66
CA LEU A 29 -6.62 2.44 0.35
C LEU A 29 -5.58 3.23 -0.46
N LEU A 30 -5.59 4.57 -0.35
CA LEU A 30 -4.61 5.42 -1.03
C LEU A 30 -3.18 5.23 -0.48
N ARG A 31 -3.04 5.09 0.85
CA ARG A 31 -1.74 4.78 1.49
C ARG A 31 -1.25 3.40 1.09
N LEU A 32 -2.10 2.37 1.18
CA LEU A 32 -1.75 1.01 0.73
C LEU A 32 -1.33 0.98 -0.73
N TYR A 33 -2.05 1.69 -1.61
CA TYR A 33 -1.69 1.82 -3.02
C TYR A 33 -0.27 2.38 -3.21
N ALA A 34 0.06 3.47 -2.51
CA ALA A 34 1.36 4.11 -2.64
C ALA A 34 2.51 3.24 -2.12
N TYR A 35 2.31 2.62 -0.94
CA TYR A 35 3.27 1.67 -0.37
C TYR A 35 3.45 0.44 -1.26
N TYR A 36 2.38 -0.15 -1.77
CA TYR A 36 2.47 -1.30 -2.67
C TYR A 36 3.27 -0.99 -3.94
N LYS A 37 2.97 0.15 -4.58
CA LYS A 37 3.69 0.60 -5.79
C LYS A 37 5.18 0.78 -5.53
N LYS A 38 5.53 1.36 -4.38
CA LYS A 38 6.93 1.57 -3.99
C LYS A 38 7.63 0.26 -3.61
N ALA A 39 6.96 -0.61 -2.85
CA ALA A 39 7.46 -1.93 -2.42
C ALA A 39 7.76 -2.85 -3.60
N THR A 40 6.94 -2.78 -4.65
CA THR A 40 7.07 -3.58 -5.87
C THR A 40 7.89 -2.91 -6.97
N ASN A 41 8.50 -1.74 -6.68
CA ASN A 41 9.22 -0.93 -7.67
C ASN A 41 8.41 -0.65 -8.95
N ASN A 42 7.09 -0.49 -8.81
CA ASN A 42 6.22 -0.19 -9.94
C ASN A 42 6.03 1.33 -10.11
N TYR A 43 6.64 1.88 -11.16
CA TYR A 43 6.66 3.31 -11.49
C TYR A 43 5.57 3.75 -12.49
N ASP A 44 4.63 2.87 -12.85
CA ASP A 44 3.55 3.23 -13.77
C ASP A 44 2.68 4.37 -13.23
N LYS A 45 2.22 5.26 -14.10
CA LYS A 45 1.33 6.36 -13.69
C LYS A 45 -0.07 5.82 -13.34
N PRO A 46 -0.79 6.46 -12.40
CA PRO A 46 -2.20 6.16 -12.17
C PRO A 46 -3.03 6.33 -13.45
N SER A 47 -3.85 5.33 -13.78
CA SER A 47 -4.62 5.27 -15.04
C SER A 47 -6.13 5.04 -14.79
N SER A 48 -6.69 5.63 -13.74
CA SER A 48 -8.14 5.60 -13.51
C SER A 48 -8.89 6.42 -14.57
N ARG A 49 -10.12 5.99 -14.88
CA ARG A 49 -11.04 6.71 -15.79
C ARG A 49 -11.44 8.10 -15.25
N ARG A 50 -11.34 8.32 -13.93
CA ARG A 50 -11.70 9.59 -13.29
C ARG A 50 -10.43 10.38 -12.95
N PRO A 51 -10.21 11.57 -13.55
CA PRO A 51 -9.00 12.38 -13.30
C PRO A 51 -8.76 12.69 -11.82
N ILE A 52 -9.82 12.95 -11.06
CA ILE A 52 -9.72 13.23 -9.63
C ILE A 52 -9.11 12.07 -8.82
N ILE A 53 -9.41 10.82 -9.20
CA ILE A 53 -8.82 9.64 -8.55
C ILE A 53 -7.33 9.56 -8.86
N ASN A 54 -6.92 9.91 -10.09
CA ASN A 54 -5.51 9.98 -10.45
C ASN A 54 -4.77 11.05 -9.66
N ALA A 55 -5.39 12.21 -9.42
CA ALA A 55 -4.80 13.25 -8.58
C ALA A 55 -4.56 12.77 -7.14
N PHE A 56 -5.53 12.08 -6.53
CA PHE A 56 -5.35 11.51 -5.18
C PHE A 56 -4.25 10.44 -5.14
N LYS A 57 -4.24 9.52 -6.14
CA LYS A 57 -3.18 8.51 -6.25
C LYS A 57 -1.81 9.14 -6.45
N MET A 58 -1.70 10.18 -7.26
CA MET A 58 -0.45 10.91 -7.49
C MET A 58 0.02 11.59 -6.21
N ASN A 59 -0.88 12.24 -5.47
CA ASN A 59 -0.56 12.84 -4.17
C ASN A 59 -0.02 11.80 -3.18
N ALA A 60 -0.65 10.63 -3.10
CA ALA A 60 -0.19 9.54 -2.25
C ALA A 60 1.22 9.06 -2.66
N LEU A 61 1.47 8.86 -3.96
CA LEU A 61 2.79 8.46 -4.47
C LEU A 61 3.88 9.52 -4.18
N LEU A 62 3.53 10.81 -4.26
CA LEU A 62 4.45 11.90 -3.92
C LEU A 62 4.79 11.92 -2.43
N GLN A 63 3.82 11.65 -1.56
CA GLN A 63 4.03 11.56 -0.11
C GLN A 63 4.99 10.42 0.25
N THR A 64 4.93 9.29 -0.48
CA THR A 64 5.77 8.11 -0.23
C THR A 64 7.07 8.09 -1.03
N ARG A 65 7.47 9.19 -1.68
CA ARG A 65 8.59 9.16 -2.66
C ARG A 65 9.96 8.77 -2.06
N ASN A 66 10.21 9.15 -0.81
CA ASN A 66 11.52 9.07 -0.15
C ASN A 66 11.73 7.77 0.66
N ILE A 67 10.73 6.89 0.72
CA ILE A 67 10.87 5.61 1.44
C ILE A 67 11.64 4.60 0.55
N SER A 68 12.34 3.64 1.14
CA SER A 68 12.91 2.52 0.36
C SER A 68 11.83 1.49 0.02
N PRO A 69 12.04 0.59 -0.95
CA PRO A 69 11.10 -0.51 -1.22
C PRO A 69 10.82 -1.37 0.03
N ASP A 70 11.86 -1.73 0.79
CA ASP A 70 11.69 -2.50 2.03
C ASP A 70 11.02 -1.68 3.13
N GLY A 71 11.29 -0.37 3.20
CA GLY A 71 10.55 0.54 4.07
C GLY A 71 9.06 0.58 3.72
N ALA A 72 8.73 0.60 2.42
CA ALA A 72 7.35 0.57 1.95
C ALA A 72 6.63 -0.74 2.32
N LYS A 73 7.33 -1.88 2.29
CA LYS A 73 6.77 -3.16 2.76
C LYS A 73 6.41 -3.11 4.23
N LYS A 74 7.32 -2.61 5.08
CA LYS A 74 7.10 -2.44 6.53
C LYS A 74 5.91 -1.53 6.82
N GLU A 75 5.89 -0.35 6.20
CA GLU A 75 4.78 0.59 6.36
C GLU A 75 3.43 0.03 5.88
N TYR A 76 3.45 -0.82 4.83
CA TYR A 76 2.25 -1.53 4.38
C TYR A 76 1.77 -2.52 5.44
N ILE A 77 2.67 -3.36 5.96
CA ILE A 77 2.38 -4.36 6.99
C ILE A 77 1.84 -3.67 8.25
N ASP A 78 2.53 -2.64 8.73
CA ASP A 78 2.17 -1.89 9.94
C ASP A 78 0.79 -1.25 9.80
N LEU A 79 0.50 -0.65 8.64
CA LEU A 79 -0.79 -0.04 8.36
C LEU A 79 -1.93 -1.08 8.33
N VAL A 80 -1.69 -2.24 7.71
CA VAL A 80 -2.66 -3.35 7.66
C VAL A 80 -2.92 -3.88 9.08
N ASN A 81 -1.87 -4.19 9.84
CA ASN A 81 -1.98 -4.71 11.20
C ASN A 81 -2.72 -3.72 12.11
N SER A 82 -2.32 -2.44 12.09
CA SER A 82 -2.97 -1.39 12.88
C SER A 82 -4.46 -1.26 12.55
N TYR A 83 -4.84 -1.40 11.27
CA TYR A 83 -6.25 -1.32 10.86
C TYR A 83 -7.07 -2.49 11.41
N PHE A 84 -6.54 -3.71 11.35
CA PHE A 84 -7.27 -4.91 11.79
C PHE A 84 -7.21 -5.16 13.30
N GLU A 85 -6.21 -4.63 14.01
CA GLU A 85 -6.16 -4.67 15.49
C GLU A 85 -7.10 -3.65 16.14
N ALA A 86 -7.43 -2.58 15.42
CA ALA A 86 -8.35 -1.53 15.88
C ALA A 86 -9.85 -1.88 15.68
N GLN A 87 -10.18 -3.07 15.19
CA GLN A 87 -11.54 -3.57 15.00
C GLN A 87 -11.90 -4.62 16.05
#